data_AF-A0A3C1KQF8-F1
#
_entry.id   AF-A0A3C1KQF8-F1
#
_cell.length_a   1.000
_cell.length_b   1.000
_cell.length_c   1.000
_cell.angle_alpha   90.00
_cell.angle_beta   90.00
_cell.angle_gamma   90.00
#
_symmetry.space_group_name_H-M   'P 1'
#
loop_
_entity.id
_entity.type
_entity.pdbx_description
1 polymer ?
#
loop_
_entity_poly.entity_id
_entity_poly.type
_entity_poly.pdbx_seq_one_letter_code
_entity_poly.pdbx_strand_id
1 'polypeptide(L)'
;MQAFGEFVTTINGWAWGPVMLVLLLGTGLYLSIGLRFLTLRNIPRAFRLLFSGRGGQGQGDISPFSALMTSLSATIGTGNIAGVATALVLGGPGALFWMWITALVGMATKYAEAV
;
A
#
# COMPACT_ATOMS: atom_id res chain seq x y z
N MET A 1 20.97 26.27 -18.68
CA MET A 1 19.89 26.19 -17.67
C MET A 1 18.62 25.52 -18.20
N GLN A 2 18.20 25.74 -19.45
CA GLN A 2 17.00 25.09 -20.03
C GLN A 2 17.13 23.56 -20.16
N ALA A 3 18.24 23.06 -20.70
CA ALA A 3 18.48 21.61 -20.87
C ALA A 3 18.47 20.81 -19.55
N PHE A 4 18.92 21.42 -18.44
CA PHE A 4 18.85 20.80 -17.11
C PHE A 4 17.40 20.75 -16.60
N GLY A 5 16.62 21.81 -16.82
CA GLY A 5 15.19 21.83 -16.48
C GLY A 5 14.39 20.78 -17.26
N GLU A 6 14.67 20.60 -18.56
CA GLU A 6 14.02 19.57 -19.40
C GLU A 6 14.39 18.15 -18.97
N PHE A 7 15.65 17.92 -18.60
CA PHE A 7 16.12 16.65 -18.06
C PHE A 7 15.39 16.30 -16.75
N VAL A 8 15.30 17.25 -15.81
CA VAL A 8 14.57 17.08 -14.54
C VAL A 8 13.08 16.82 -14.79
N THR A 9 12.47 17.54 -15.74
CA THR A 9 11.05 17.36 -16.08
C THR A 9 10.77 15.97 -16.65
N THR A 10 11.69 15.43 -17.45
CA THR A 10 11.59 14.09 -18.02
C THR A 10 11.66 13.01 -16.93
N ILE A 11 12.63 13.12 -16.02
CA ILE A 11 12.74 12.21 -14.86
C ILE A 11 11.49 12.31 -13.99
N ASN A 12 10.99 13.52 -13.75
CA ASN A 12 9.78 13.74 -12.97
C ASN A 12 8.57 13.05 -13.62
N GLY A 13 8.45 13.10 -14.95
CA GLY A 13 7.40 12.41 -15.69
C GLY A 13 7.47 10.89 -15.59
N TRP A 14 8.66 10.30 -15.45
CA TRP A 14 8.80 8.85 -15.23
C TRP A 14 8.59 8.47 -13.76
N ALA A 15 9.14 9.26 -12.84
CA ALA A 15 9.06 9.02 -11.41
C ALA A 15 7.64 9.19 -10.87
N TRP A 16 6.86 10.14 -11.35
CA TRP A 16 5.51 10.42 -10.83
C TRP A 16 4.38 10.15 -11.82
N GLY A 17 4.74 9.72 -13.03
CA GLY A 17 3.78 9.43 -14.08
C GLY A 17 3.36 7.97 -14.16
N PRO A 18 2.80 7.56 -15.31
CA PRO A 18 2.25 6.23 -15.51
C PRO A 18 3.26 5.09 -15.31
N VAL A 19 4.54 5.35 -15.57
CA VAL A 19 5.61 4.34 -15.45
C VAL A 19 5.75 3.86 -14.01
N MET A 20 5.76 4.77 -13.03
CA MET A 20 5.82 4.37 -11.61
C MET A 20 4.57 3.59 -11.21
N LEU A 21 3.38 3.99 -11.68
CA LEU A 21 2.14 3.26 -11.39
C LEU A 21 2.19 1.83 -11.93
N VAL A 22 2.68 1.64 -13.15
CA VAL A 22 2.85 0.31 -13.76
C VAL A 22 3.86 -0.52 -13.01
N LEU A 23 4.99 0.06 -12.58
CA LEU A 23 5.98 -0.67 -11.77
C LEU A 23 5.41 -1.07 -10.40
N LEU A 24 4.70 -0.17 -9.72
CA LEU A 24 4.14 -0.43 -8.39
C LEU A 24 3.06 -1.52 -8.44
N LEU A 25 2.13 -1.42 -9.39
CA LEU A 25 1.10 -2.46 -9.62
C LEU A 25 1.72 -3.75 -10.15
N GLY A 26 2.70 -3.67 -11.06
CA GLY A 26 3.38 -4.81 -11.66
C GLY A 26 4.15 -5.62 -10.62
N THR A 27 4.93 -4.96 -9.75
CA THR A 27 5.63 -5.61 -8.64
C THR A 27 4.64 -6.21 -7.65
N GLY A 28 3.58 -5.49 -7.28
CA GLY A 28 2.56 -6.04 -6.39
C GLY A 28 1.86 -7.27 -6.98
N LEU A 29 1.60 -7.29 -8.28
CA LEU A 29 0.96 -8.43 -8.95
C LEU A 29 1.94 -9.61 -9.04
N TYR A 30 3.19 -9.35 -9.40
CA TYR A 30 4.27 -10.35 -9.43
C TYR A 30 4.43 -11.01 -8.06
N LEU A 31 4.49 -10.21 -6.99
CA LEU A 31 4.57 -10.71 -5.62
C LEU A 31 3.28 -11.44 -5.21
N SER A 32 2.10 -10.93 -5.56
CA SER A 32 0.82 -11.57 -5.25
C SER A 32 0.75 -13.00 -5.83
N ILE A 33 1.20 -13.17 -7.08
CA ILE A 33 1.24 -14.48 -7.75
C ILE A 33 2.37 -15.34 -7.18
N GLY A 34 3.57 -14.79 -6.98
CA GLY A 34 4.72 -15.51 -6.42
C GLY A 34 4.47 -16.04 -5.01
N LEU A 35 3.78 -15.27 -4.17
CA LEU A 35 3.33 -15.67 -2.84
C LEU A 35 2.05 -16.54 -2.88
N ARG A 36 1.53 -16.89 -4.07
CA ARG A 36 0.30 -17.69 -4.23
C ARG A 36 -0.88 -17.12 -3.45
N PHE A 37 -1.05 -15.79 -3.47
CA PHE A 37 -2.08 -15.05 -2.75
C PHE A 37 -2.09 -15.33 -1.23
N LEU A 38 -0.91 -15.59 -0.64
CA LEU A 38 -0.75 -15.86 0.79
C LEU A 38 -1.33 -14.73 1.67
N THR A 39 -1.15 -13.48 1.26
CA THR A 39 -1.71 -12.32 1.97
C THR A 39 -3.23 -12.38 2.08
N LEU A 40 -3.93 -12.68 0.99
CA LEU A 40 -5.39 -12.83 0.97
C LEU A 40 -5.86 -14.06 1.76
N ARG A 41 -5.16 -15.19 1.61
CA ARG A 41 -5.54 -16.45 2.29
C ARG A 41 -5.35 -16.39 3.81
N ASN A 42 -4.35 -15.65 4.28
CA ASN A 42 -4.00 -15.62 5.70
C ASN A 42 -4.60 -14.43 6.48
N ILE A 43 -5.44 -13.58 5.86
CA ILE A 43 -6.12 -12.46 6.54
C ILE A 43 -6.80 -12.92 7.84
N PRO A 44 -7.62 -14.00 7.88
CA PRO A 44 -8.30 -14.40 9.12
C PRO A 44 -7.32 -14.81 10.23
N ARG A 45 -6.22 -15.48 9.85
CA ARG A 45 -5.17 -15.89 10.79
C ARG A 45 -4.42 -14.67 11.32
N ALA A 46 -4.13 -13.68 10.47
CA ALA A 46 -3.48 -12.44 10.87
C ALA A 46 -4.32 -11.68 11.91
N PHE A 47 -5.63 -11.53 11.68
CA PHE A 47 -6.53 -10.94 12.68
C PHE A 47 -6.54 -11.72 14.00
N ARG A 48 -6.62 -13.06 13.94
CA ARG A 48 -6.57 -13.89 15.16
C ARG A 48 -5.28 -13.66 15.96
N LEU A 49 -4.13 -13.57 15.29
CA LEU A 49 -2.82 -13.32 15.90
C LEU A 49 -2.71 -11.92 16.49
N LEU A 50 -3.24 -10.90 15.80
CA LEU A 50 -3.28 -9.52 16.28
C LEU A 50 -4.12 -9.39 17.56
N PHE A 51 -5.26 -10.08 17.62
CA PHE A 51 -6.13 -10.05 18.81
C PHE A 51 -5.61 -10.93 19.95
N SER A 52 -4.95 -12.06 19.67
CA SER A 52 -4.35 -12.92 20.69
C SER A 52 -3.03 -12.36 21.25
N GLY A 53 -2.31 -11.55 20.48
CA GLY A 53 -1.02 -10.95 20.85
C GLY A 53 -1.09 -9.79 21.85
N ARG A 54 -2.29 -9.43 22.35
CA ARG A 54 -2.48 -8.39 23.37
C ARG A 54 -1.82 -8.74 24.72
N GLY A 55 -1.49 -10.01 24.95
CA GLY A 55 -0.92 -10.52 26.21
C GLY A 55 0.61 -10.56 26.31
N GLY A 56 1.36 -10.06 25.31
CA GLY A 56 2.82 -9.89 25.39
C GLY A 56 3.63 -11.17 25.64
N GLN A 57 3.89 -11.97 24.60
CA GLN A 57 4.86 -13.07 24.68
C GLN A 57 5.64 -13.22 23.36
N GLY A 58 6.31 -12.15 22.92
CA GLY A 58 7.17 -12.15 21.74
C GLY A 58 8.38 -11.25 21.97
N GLN A 59 9.46 -11.50 21.22
CA GLN A 59 10.79 -10.89 21.37
C GLN A 59 10.87 -9.47 20.76
N GLY A 60 9.85 -8.63 20.95
CA GLY A 60 9.76 -7.29 20.37
C GLY A 60 9.29 -6.23 21.37
N ASP A 61 9.70 -4.98 21.16
CA ASP A 61 9.52 -3.86 22.10
C ASP A 61 8.04 -3.44 22.29
N ILE A 62 7.18 -3.77 21.35
CA ILE A 62 5.76 -3.40 21.35
C ILE A 62 4.87 -4.57 20.96
N SER A 63 3.63 -4.58 21.46
CA SER A 63 2.65 -5.60 21.08
C SER A 63 2.33 -5.54 19.57
N PRO A 64 2.02 -6.67 18.92
CA PRO A 64 1.61 -6.68 17.51
C PRO A 64 0.44 -5.76 17.20
N PHE A 65 -0.47 -5.57 18.17
CA PHE A 65 -1.59 -4.64 18.05
C PHE A 65 -1.12 -3.18 18.07
N SER A 66 -0.20 -2.83 18.97
CA SER A 66 0.39 -1.49 19.04
C SER A 66 1.17 -1.15 17.77
N ALA A 67 1.97 -2.10 17.25
CA ALA A 67 2.71 -1.94 15.99
C ALA A 67 1.77 -1.65 14.81
N LEU A 68 0.67 -2.41 14.70
CA LEU A 68 -0.36 -2.18 13.70
C LEU A 68 -0.97 -0.78 13.85
N MET A 69 -1.34 -0.36 15.06
CA MET A 69 -1.94 0.95 15.31
C MET A 69 -0.98 2.10 14.97
N THR A 70 0.31 1.95 15.24
CA THR A 70 1.33 2.92 14.83
C THR A 70 1.40 3.03 13.30
N SER A 71 1.41 1.89 12.59
CA SER A 71 1.42 1.88 11.12
C SER A 71 0.13 2.45 10.51
N LEU A 72 -1.03 2.13 11.09
CA LEU A 72 -2.32 2.68 10.66
C LEU A 72 -2.40 4.19 10.89
N SER A 73 -1.92 4.67 12.03
CA SER A 73 -1.89 6.11 12.32
C SER A 73 -1.01 6.88 11.34
N ALA A 74 0.07 6.27 10.84
CA ALA A 74 0.93 6.90 9.85
C ALA A 74 0.32 6.94 8.44
N THR A 75 -0.63 6.05 8.15
CA THR A 75 -1.18 5.87 6.79
C THR A 75 -2.61 6.39 6.64
N ILE A 76 -3.37 6.51 7.73
CA ILE A 76 -4.72 7.08 7.73
C ILE A 76 -4.64 8.56 8.09
N GLY A 77 -5.05 9.43 7.16
CA GLY A 77 -5.07 10.86 7.40
C GLY A 77 -6.02 11.62 6.47
N THR A 78 -6.01 12.95 6.56
CA THR A 78 -6.79 13.86 5.71
C THR A 78 -6.54 13.63 4.22
N GLY A 79 -5.31 13.24 3.86
CA GLY A 79 -4.93 12.88 2.49
C GLY A 79 -5.75 11.73 1.91
N ASN A 80 -6.13 10.73 2.70
CA ASN A 80 -6.98 9.64 2.21
C ASN A 80 -8.42 10.11 1.94
N ILE A 81 -8.95 11.00 2.78
CA ILE A 81 -10.31 11.52 2.62
C ILE A 81 -10.38 12.43 1.39
N ALA A 82 -9.48 13.42 1.32
CA ALA A 82 -9.41 14.34 0.19
C ALA A 82 -9.04 13.60 -1.11
N GLY A 83 -8.09 12.67 -1.06
CA GLY A 83 -7.66 11.88 -2.21
C GLY A 83 -8.77 11.01 -2.80
N VAL A 84 -9.56 10.33 -1.95
CA VAL A 84 -10.72 9.57 -2.40
C VAL A 84 -11.76 10.50 -3.04
N ALA A 85 -12.03 11.66 -2.42
CA ALA A 85 -12.98 12.63 -2.97
C ALA A 85 -12.52 13.17 -4.34
N THR A 86 -11.25 13.53 -4.48
CA THR A 86 -10.67 13.98 -5.76
C THR A 86 -10.70 12.87 -6.80
N ALA A 87 -10.37 11.63 -6.44
CA ALA A 87 -10.40 10.50 -7.36
C ALA A 87 -11.83 10.21 -7.86
N LEU A 88 -12.82 10.34 -6.99
CA LEU A 88 -14.24 10.20 -7.36
C LEU A 88 -14.72 11.32 -8.29
N VAL A 89 -14.36 12.57 -7.98
CA VAL A 89 -14.78 13.73 -8.79
C VAL A 89 -14.13 13.71 -10.17
N LEU A 90 -12.83 13.38 -10.25
CA LEU A 90 -12.08 13.39 -11.51
C LEU A 90 -12.21 12.09 -12.31
N GLY A 91 -12.23 10.94 -11.63
CA GLY A 91 -12.25 9.61 -12.24
C GLY A 91 -13.63 8.95 -12.30
N GLY A 92 -14.65 9.58 -11.70
CA GLY A 92 -16.00 9.02 -11.59
C GLY A 92 -16.10 7.87 -10.59
N PRO A 93 -17.29 7.23 -10.50
CA PRO A 93 -17.54 6.18 -9.51
C PRO A 93 -16.67 4.93 -9.70
N GLY A 94 -16.16 4.68 -10.92
CA GLY A 94 -15.26 3.58 -11.22
C GLY A 94 -13.90 3.65 -10.51
N ALA A 95 -13.51 4.83 -10.01
CA ALA A 95 -12.27 5.00 -9.25
C ALA A 95 -12.24 4.11 -7.99
N LEU A 96 -13.37 3.93 -7.30
CA LEU A 96 -13.43 3.10 -6.09
C LEU A 96 -13.08 1.63 -6.36
N PHE A 97 -13.57 1.09 -7.48
CA PHE A 97 -13.23 -0.28 -7.89
C PHE A 97 -11.71 -0.43 -8.04
N TRP A 98 -11.07 0.51 -8.74
CA TRP A 98 -9.63 0.50 -8.93
C TRP A 98 -8.85 0.70 -7.63
N MET A 99 -9.35 1.51 -6.70
CA MET A 99 -8.75 1.65 -5.36
C MET A 99 -8.76 0.35 -4.57
N TRP A 100 -9.81 -0.47 -4.69
CA TRP A 100 -9.83 -1.79 -4.07
C TRP A 100 -8.88 -2.76 -4.75
N ILE A 101 -8.82 -2.78 -6.08
CA ILE A 101 -7.88 -3.62 -6.82
C ILE A 101 -6.43 -3.27 -6.46
N THR A 102 -6.08 -1.98 -6.43
CA THR A 102 -4.74 -1.53 -6.05
C THR A 102 -4.41 -1.88 -4.60
N ALA A 103 -5.38 -1.78 -3.68
CA ALA A 103 -5.20 -2.22 -2.30
C ALA A 103 -4.97 -3.75 -2.20
N LEU A 104 -5.73 -4.56 -2.95
CA LEU A 104 -5.57 -6.02 -2.97
C LEU A 104 -4.18 -6.42 -3.45
N VAL A 105 -3.71 -5.80 -4.53
CA VAL A 105 -2.38 -6.05 -5.10
C VAL A 105 -1.28 -5.51 -4.19
N GLY A 106 -1.49 -4.33 -3.60
CA GLY A 106 -0.53 -3.66 -2.71
C GLY A 106 -0.30 -4.39 -1.38
N MET A 107 -1.24 -5.21 -0.92
CA MET A 107 -1.05 -6.03 0.28
C MET A 107 0.17 -6.95 0.17
N ALA A 108 0.42 -7.55 -1.01
CA ALA A 108 1.58 -8.41 -1.22
C ALA A 108 2.90 -7.64 -1.14
N THR A 109 2.95 -6.43 -1.69
CA THR A 109 4.13 -5.55 -1.58
C THR A 109 4.38 -5.15 -0.13
N LYS A 110 3.34 -4.70 0.59
CA LYS A 110 3.46 -4.31 2.00
C LYS A 110 3.89 -5.48 2.90
N TYR A 111 3.41 -6.68 2.61
CA TYR A 111 3.85 -7.88 3.33
C TYR A 111 5.33 -8.19 3.08
N ALA A 112 5.82 -8.06 1.84
CA ALA A 112 7.23 -8.26 1.51
C ALA A 112 8.14 -7.19 2.15
N GLU A 113 7.66 -5.96 2.34
CA GLU A 113 8.38 -4.88 3.03
C GLU A 113 8.46 -5.08 4.56
N ALA A 114 7.55 -5.86 5.13
CA ALA A 114 7.43 -6.06 6.59
C ALA A 114 8.19 -7.28 7.13
N VAL A 115 9.05 -7.91 6.29
CA VAL A 115 9.94 -9.02 6.67
C VAL A 115 11.20 -8.50 7.35
#